data_AF-A0AAX2GF26-F1
#
_entry.id   AF-A0AAX2GF26-F1
#
_cell.length_a   1.000
_cell.length_b   1.000
_cell.length_c   1.000
_cell.angle_alpha   90.00
_cell.angle_beta   90.00
_cell.angle_gamma   90.00
#
_symmetry.space_group_name_H-M   'P 1'
#
loop_
_entity.id
_entity.type
_entity.pdbx_description
1 polymer ?
#
loop_
_entity_poly.entity_id
_entity_poly.type
_entity_poly.pdbx_seq_one_letter_code
_entity_poly.pdbx_strand_id
1 'polypeptide(L)' 'MLELTPNLNMNSKKALYVQLYEYIKKEIKDGSIVPFTKLPAKRKLAIHL' A
#
# COMPACT_ATOMS: atom_id res chain seq x y z
N MET A 1 -12.35 7.15 -2.28
CA MET A 1 -11.30 6.20 -2.73
C MET A 1 -10.35 6.08 -1.58
N LEU A 2 -9.98 4.87 -1.16
CA LEU A 2 -9.04 4.72 -0.04
C LEU A 2 -7.68 5.32 -0.43
N GLU A 3 -7.16 6.21 0.40
CA GLU A 3 -5.80 6.75 0.24
C GLU A 3 -4.83 5.80 0.97
N LEU A 4 -3.82 5.33 0.24
CA LEU A 4 -2.76 4.48 0.80
C LEU A 4 -1.51 5.33 0.93
N THR A 5 -1.02 5.49 2.16
CA THR A 5 0.20 6.25 2.48
C THR A 5 1.21 5.35 3.21
N PRO A 6 1.70 4.27 2.57
CA PRO A 6 2.74 3.42 3.15
C PRO A 6 4.02 4.21 3.36
N ASN A 7 4.64 4.03 4.52
CA ASN A 7 5.98 4.54 4.78
C ASN A 7 7.02 3.61 4.11
N LEU A 8 7.39 3.93 2.87
CA LEU A 8 8.37 3.16 2.10
C LEU A 8 9.80 3.62 2.40
N ASN A 9 10.68 2.68 2.71
CA ASN A 9 12.08 2.97 2.99
C ASN A 9 12.97 2.61 1.80
N MET A 10 13.50 3.63 1.10
CA MET A 10 14.42 3.45 -0.04
C MET A 10 15.79 2.89 0.35
N ASN A 11 16.20 3.07 1.60
CA ASN A 11 17.49 2.58 2.13
C ASN A 11 17.39 1.15 2.69
N SER A 12 16.20 0.56 2.66
CA SER A 12 15.98 -0.80 3.13
C SER A 12 16.54 -1.83 2.15
N LYS A 13 16.98 -2.98 2.67
CA LYS A 13 17.35 -4.15 1.86
C LYS A 13 16.12 -4.77 1.14
N LYS A 14 14.90 -4.43 1.56
CA LYS A 14 13.67 -4.89 0.91
C LYS A 14 13.29 -3.96 -0.23
N ALA A 15 12.99 -4.52 -1.40
CA ALA A 15 12.49 -3.74 -2.53
C ALA A 15 11.17 -3.04 -2.21
N LEU A 16 10.97 -1.83 -2.77
CA LEU A 16 9.81 -0.98 -2.50
C LEU A 16 8.47 -1.67 -2.80
N TYR A 17 8.39 -2.46 -3.88
CA TYR A 17 7.17 -3.19 -4.22
C TYR A 17 6.82 -4.27 -3.17
N VAL A 18 7.84 -4.85 -2.52
CA VAL A 18 7.63 -5.84 -1.44
C VAL A 18 7.12 -5.13 -0.19
N GLN A 19 7.70 -3.98 0.15
CA GLN A 19 7.22 -3.16 1.27
C GLN A 19 5.77 -2.72 1.07
N LEU A 20 5.41 -2.30 -0.16
CA LEU A 20 4.04 -1.95 -0.52
C LEU A 20 3.09 -3.16 -0.39
N TYR A 21 3.50 -4.33 -0.87
CA TYR A 21 2.73 -5.57 -0.73
C TYR A 21 2.50 -5.93 0.75
N GLU A 22 3.54 -5.89 1.57
CA GLU A 22 3.47 -6.19 3.01
C GLU A 22 2.53 -5.22 3.73
N TYR A 23 2.59 -3.93 3.39
CA TYR A 23 1.70 -2.90 3.92
C TYR A 23 0.24 -3.19 3.60
N ILE A 24 -0.11 -3.36 2.31
CA ILE A 24 -1.50 -3.61 1.90
C ILE A 24 -2.03 -4.90 2.54
N LYS A 25 -1.19 -5.95 2.60
CA LYS A 25 -1.54 -7.22 3.26
C LYS A 25 -1.84 -7.03 4.74
N LYS A 26 -1.07 -6.20 5.44
CA LYS A 26 -1.29 -5.88 6.84
C LYS A 26 -2.60 -5.12 7.04
N GLU A 27 -2.85 -4.08 6.25
CA GLU A 27 -4.08 -3.29 6.34
C GLU A 27 -5.36 -4.13 6.09
N ILE A 28 -5.28 -5.14 5.22
CA ILE A 28 -6.40 -6.10 5.03
C ILE A 28 -6.59 -6.97 6.27
N LYS A 29 -5.50 -7.47 6.86
CA LYS A 29 -5.56 -8.34 8.05
C LYS A 29 -6.06 -7.60 9.29
N ASP A 30 -5.65 -6.34 9.44
CA ASP A 30 -6.02 -5.49 10.56
C ASP A 30 -7.46 -4.95 10.42
N GLY A 31 -8.10 -5.17 9.26
CA GLY A 31 -9.47 -4.77 8.98
C GLY A 31 -9.61 -3.32 8.48
N SER A 32 -8.51 -2.58 8.38
CA SER A 32 -8.47 -1.23 7.78
C SER A 32 -8.93 -1.23 6.32
N ILE A 33 -8.60 -2.28 5.57
CA ILE A 33 -9.08 -2.51 4.20
C ILE A 33 -10.08 -3.66 4.23
N VAL A 34 -11.36 -3.31 4.23
CA VAL A 34 -12.44 -4.31 4.20
C VAL A 34 -12.56 -4.95 2.81
N PRO A 35 -13.10 -6.19 2.72
CA PRO A 35 -13.42 -6.81 1.43
C PRO A 35 -14.23 -5.87 0.54
N PHE A 36 -14.00 -5.96 -0.78
CA PHE A 36 -14.63 -5.10 -1.80
C PHE A 36 -14.29 -3.61 -1.74
N THR A 37 -13.39 -3.18 -0.85
CA THR A 37 -12.87 -1.80 -0.86
C THR A 37 -12.21 -1.50 -2.20
N LYS A 38 -12.64 -0.42 -2.84
CA LYS A 38 -12.05 0.07 -4.08
C LYS A 38 -10.68 0.72 -3.80
N LEU A 39 -9.63 -0.02 -4.16
CA LEU A 39 -8.24 0.44 -4.09
C LEU A 39 -7.92 1.53 -5.12
N PRO A 40 -6.88 2.34 -4.88
CA PRO A 40 -6.39 3.30 -5.87
C PRO A 40 -5.89 2.62 -7.13
N ALA A 41 -6.08 3.27 -8.28
CA ALA A 41 -5.43 2.86 -9.51
C ALA A 41 -3.91 3.03 -9.40
N LYS A 42 -3.14 2.11 -10.01
CA LYS A 42 -1.66 2.10 -9.95
C LYS A 42 -1.04 3.47 -10.26
N ARG A 43 -1.51 4.15 -11.31
CA ARG A 43 -1.02 5.48 -11.72
C ARG A 43 -1.28 6.55 -10.67
N LYS A 44 -2.48 6.56 -10.07
CA LYS A 44 -2.84 7.54 -9.03
C LYS A 44 -2.04 7.28 -7.77
N LEU A 45 -1.86 6.02 -7.40
CA LEU A 45 -1.02 5.65 -6.26
C LEU A 45 0.44 6.09 -6.46
N ALA A 46 1.03 5.81 -7.63
CA ALA A 46 2.42 6.17 -7.93
C ALA A 46 2.71 7.67 -7.97
N ILE A 47 1.68 8.53 -8.11
CA ILE A 47 1.84 9.99 -8.03
C ILE A 47 1.97 10.47 -6.58
N HIS A 48 1.40 9.72 -5.63
CA HIS A 48 1.34 10.07 -4.21
C HIS A 48 2.40 9.37 -3.34
N LEU A 49 3.13 8.38 -3.88
CA LEU A 49 4.19 7.62 -3.23
C LEU A 49 5.57 8.18 -3.56
#